data_AF-A0A8C5YKL4-F1
#
_entry.id   AF-A0A8C5YKL4-F1
#
_cell.length_a   1.000
_cell.length_b   1.000
_cell.length_c   1.000
_cell.angle_alpha   90.00
_cell.angle_beta   90.00
_cell.angle_gamma   90.00
#
_symmetry.space_group_name_H-M   'P 1'
#
loop_
_entity.id
_entity.type
_entity.pdbx_description
1 polymer ?
#
loop_
_entity_poly.entity_id
_entity_poly.type
_entity_poly.pdbx_seq_one_letter_code
_entity_poly.pdbx_strand_id
1 'polypeptide(L)'
;MASLVICFFLVVLFSACHEVSTSSDQLCIEKEANKTYNCENLGLSEIPDTLPNTTEFLEFSFNFLPTIQNTTFSRLIDLTFLDLTRPGDLPDGKSGVER
;
A
#
# COMPACT_ATOMS: atom_id res chain seq x y z
N MET A 1 -34.73 -23.49 29.70
CA MET A 1 -33.76 -24.45 29.12
C MET A 1 -33.60 -24.23 27.62
N ALA A 2 -34.63 -24.41 26.79
CA ALA A 2 -34.53 -24.25 25.32
C ALA A 2 -34.21 -22.81 24.83
N SER A 3 -34.76 -21.78 25.48
CA SER A 3 -34.55 -20.38 25.07
C SER A 3 -33.10 -19.90 25.25
N LEU A 4 -32.40 -20.38 26.27
CA LEU A 4 -30.99 -20.05 26.49
C LEU A 4 -30.08 -20.70 25.44
N VAL A 5 -30.42 -21.92 25.02
CA VAL A 5 -29.67 -22.66 23.99
C VAL A 5 -29.73 -21.94 22.65
N ILE A 6 -30.90 -21.42 22.27
CA ILE A 6 -31.09 -20.65 21.02
C ILE A 6 -30.29 -19.33 21.07
N CYS A 7 -30.31 -18.61 22.20
CA CYS A 7 -29.50 -17.40 22.36
C CYS A 7 -28.00 -17.68 22.22
N PHE A 8 -27.50 -18.78 22.78
CA PHE A 8 -26.11 -19.18 22.63
C PHE A 8 -25.75 -19.47 21.16
N PHE A 9 -26.61 -20.17 20.41
CA PHE A 9 -26.36 -20.44 18.98
C PHE A 9 -26.34 -19.16 18.13
N LEU A 10 -27.22 -18.18 18.41
CA LEU A 10 -27.27 -16.93 17.67
C LEU A 10 -26.02 -16.05 17.92
N VAL A 11 -25.50 -16.02 19.15
CA VAL A 11 -24.27 -15.28 19.49
C VAL A 11 -23.03 -15.90 18.85
N VAL A 12 -22.98 -17.24 18.76
CA VAL A 12 -21.88 -17.97 18.10
C VAL A 12 -21.89 -17.74 16.59
N LEU A 13 -23.07 -17.75 15.94
CA LEU A 13 -23.21 -17.47 14.50
C LEU A 13 -22.78 -16.03 14.12
N PHE A 14 -23.02 -15.06 15.00
CA PHE A 14 -22.63 -13.66 14.75
C PHE A 14 -21.13 -13.38 14.95
N SER A 15 -20.42 -14.24 15.69
CA SER A 15 -19.01 -14.03 16.02
C SER A 15 -18.03 -14.60 14.98
N ALA A 16 -18.54 -15.23 13.91
CA ALA A 16 -17.72 -15.79 12.83
C ALA A 16 -17.32 -14.77 11.75
N CYS A 17 -17.76 -13.51 11.86
CA CYS A 17 -17.38 -12.44 10.94
C CYS A 17 -16.67 -11.31 11.70
N HIS A 18 -15.61 -11.65 12.44
CA HIS A 18 -14.55 -10.69 12.69
C HIS A 18 -13.36 -11.11 11.83
N GLU A 19 -13.48 -10.81 10.54
CA GLU A 19 -12.28 -10.64 9.75
C GLU A 19 -11.63 -9.38 10.33
N VAL A 20 -10.66 -9.57 11.23
CA VAL A 20 -9.60 -8.56 11.35
C VAL A 20 -9.06 -8.47 9.94
N SER A 21 -9.39 -7.38 9.25
CA SER A 21 -8.74 -7.02 8.00
C SER A 21 -7.26 -6.84 8.31
N THR A 22 -6.53 -7.94 8.32
CA THR A 22 -5.08 -7.95 8.23
C THR A 22 -4.82 -7.35 6.86
N SER A 23 -4.45 -6.06 6.85
CA SER A 23 -3.82 -5.34 5.76
C SER A 23 -3.95 -6.06 4.42
N SER A 24 -5.00 -5.72 3.66
CA SER A 24 -5.19 -6.17 2.28
C SER A 24 -3.84 -6.21 1.59
N ASP A 25 -3.53 -7.31 0.89
CA ASP A 25 -2.35 -7.51 0.04
C ASP A 25 -2.28 -6.40 -1.05
N GLN A 26 -2.01 -5.16 -0.63
CA GLN A 26 -1.87 -4.01 -1.50
C GLN A 26 -0.47 -4.08 -2.08
N LEU A 27 -0.37 -4.88 -3.13
CA LEU A 27 0.83 -5.04 -3.93
C LEU A 27 0.95 -3.89 -4.91
N CYS A 28 2.19 -3.50 -5.19
CA CYS A 28 2.48 -2.60 -6.29
C CYS A 28 1.99 -3.20 -7.61
N ILE A 29 1.50 -2.34 -8.50
CA ILE A 29 1.07 -2.71 -9.85
C ILE A 29 2.30 -2.72 -10.75
N GLU A 30 2.54 -3.86 -11.40
CA GLU A 30 3.55 -3.97 -12.45
C GLU A 30 3.03 -3.34 -13.75
N LYS A 31 3.69 -2.26 -14.20
CA LYS A 31 3.37 -1.59 -15.48
C LYS A 31 4.21 -2.13 -16.63
N GLU A 32 5.45 -2.52 -16.34
CA GLU A 32 6.36 -3.17 -17.29
C GLU A 32 7.11 -4.29 -16.56
N ALA A 33 7.10 -5.49 -17.15
CA ALA A 33 7.60 -6.70 -16.52
C ALA A 33 9.03 -6.52 -15.99
N ASN A 34 9.22 -6.74 -14.70
CA ASN A 34 10.49 -6.65 -13.99
C ASN A 34 11.19 -5.29 -14.04
N LYS A 35 10.48 -4.21 -14.42
CA LYS A 35 11.11 -2.91 -14.69
C LYS A 35 10.38 -1.71 -14.11
N THR A 36 9.07 -1.63 -14.28
CA THR A 36 8.27 -0.45 -13.90
C THR A 36 7.16 -0.85 -12.94
N TYR A 37 7.15 -0.24 -11.76
CA TYR A 37 6.19 -0.52 -10.70
C TYR A 37 5.54 0.75 -10.17
N ASN A 38 4.21 0.70 -10.01
CA ASN A 38 3.42 1.72 -9.35
C ASN A 38 2.97 1.23 -7.98
N CYS A 39 3.41 1.92 -6.94
CA CYS A 39 3.08 1.67 -5.55
C CYS A 39 2.33 2.87 -4.93
N GLU A 40 1.70 3.72 -5.73
CA GLU A 40 1.12 4.97 -5.23
C GLU A 40 -0.08 4.73 -4.30
N ASN A 41 -0.24 5.58 -3.29
CA ASN A 41 -1.42 5.59 -2.39
C ASN A 41 -1.67 4.26 -1.65
N LEU A 42 -0.63 3.45 -1.44
CA LEU A 42 -0.74 2.17 -0.72
C LEU A 42 -0.48 2.31 0.79
N GLY A 43 -0.13 3.51 1.26
CA GLY A 43 0.15 3.76 2.67
C GLY A 43 1.39 3.03 3.20
N LEU A 44 2.32 2.68 2.31
CA LEU A 44 3.49 1.89 2.64
C LEU A 44 4.48 2.69 3.51
N SER A 45 5.05 2.03 4.52
CA SER A 45 6.07 2.61 5.39
C SER A 45 7.51 2.26 5.02
N GLU A 46 7.67 1.36 4.06
CA GLU A 46 8.96 0.86 3.56
C GLU A 46 8.83 0.39 2.11
N ILE A 47 9.96 0.19 1.44
CA ILE A 47 9.99 -0.32 0.08
C ILE A 47 9.72 -1.84 0.10
N PRO A 48 8.72 -2.36 -0.64
CA PRO A 48 8.38 -3.77 -0.61
C PRO A 48 9.55 -4.67 -1.06
N ASP A 49 9.83 -5.72 -0.29
CA ASP A 49 10.85 -6.72 -0.64
C ASP A 49 10.50 -7.55 -1.87
N THR A 50 9.23 -7.54 -2.28
CA THR A 50 8.72 -8.22 -3.47
C THR A 50 9.12 -7.56 -4.78
N LEU A 51 9.49 -6.28 -4.78
CA LEU A 51 9.97 -5.59 -6.00
C LEU A 51 11.28 -6.23 -6.46
N PRO A 52 11.46 -6.57 -7.74
CA PRO A 52 12.73 -7.13 -8.22
C PRO A 52 13.86 -6.09 -8.17
N ASN A 53 15.09 -6.55 -8.02
CA ASN A 53 16.28 -5.70 -8.01
C ASN A 53 16.54 -4.98 -9.34
N THR A 54 15.97 -5.49 -10.44
CA THR A 54 15.99 -4.92 -11.79
C THR A 54 14.99 -3.77 -11.98
N THR A 55 14.25 -3.37 -10.93
CA THR A 55 13.31 -2.25 -11.02
C THR A 55 14.05 -0.97 -11.40
N GLU A 56 13.70 -0.41 -12.56
CA GLU A 56 14.27 0.84 -13.07
C GLU A 56 13.37 2.04 -12.73
N PHE A 57 12.05 1.88 -12.75
CA PHE A 57 11.07 2.95 -12.56
C PHE A 57 10.14 2.62 -11.38
N LEU A 58 10.21 3.43 -10.33
CA LEU A 58 9.38 3.26 -9.14
C LEU A 58 8.56 4.53 -8.86
N GLU A 59 7.24 4.42 -9.02
CA GLU A 59 6.28 5.43 -8.61
C GLU A 59 5.82 5.11 -7.18
N PHE A 60 6.34 5.81 -6.17
CA PHE A 60 6.10 5.54 -4.75
C PHE A 60 5.39 6.70 -4.04
N SER A 61 4.74 7.57 -4.80
CA SER A 61 4.08 8.78 -4.31
C SER A 61 2.94 8.47 -3.35
N PHE A 62 2.66 9.43 -2.47
CA PHE A 62 1.57 9.37 -1.50
C PHE A 62 1.64 8.17 -0.54
N ASN A 63 2.84 7.65 -0.31
CA ASN A 63 3.15 6.72 0.78
C ASN A 63 3.76 7.46 1.99
N PHE A 64 4.05 6.73 3.06
CA PHE A 64 4.58 7.29 4.30
C PHE A 64 5.96 6.71 4.63
N LEU A 65 7.03 7.21 4.01
CA LEU A 65 8.41 6.86 4.40
C LEU A 65 8.89 7.82 5.51
N PRO A 66 8.81 7.48 6.81
CA PRO A 66 9.16 8.39 7.89
C PRO A 66 10.64 8.74 7.94
N THR A 67 11.50 7.87 7.39
CA THR A 67 12.95 8.08 7.34
C THR A 67 13.51 7.43 6.09
N ILE A 68 14.37 8.15 5.39
CA ILE A 68 15.15 7.64 4.25
C ILE A 68 16.60 7.51 4.71
N GLN A 69 17.14 6.29 4.64
CA GLN A 69 18.52 5.97 4.99
C GLN A 69 19.25 5.45 3.74
N ASN A 70 20.58 5.30 3.84
CA ASN A 70 21.39 4.74 2.75
C ASN A 70 20.99 3.29 2.39
N THR A 71 20.31 2.58 3.29
CA THR A 71 19.83 1.21 3.08
C THR A 71 18.45 1.14 2.42
N THR A 72 17.64 2.21 2.45
CA THR A 72 16.21 2.19 2.04
C THR A 72 16.00 1.69 0.61
N PHE A 73 16.87 2.09 -0.33
CA PHE A 73 16.78 1.69 -1.75
C PHE A 73 17.95 0.79 -2.18
N SER A 74 18.79 0.36 -1.24
CA SER A 74 20.06 -0.34 -1.56
C SER A 74 19.91 -1.64 -2.36
N ARG A 75 18.72 -2.25 -2.31
CA ARG A 75 18.37 -3.47 -3.05
C ARG A 75 17.98 -3.21 -4.51
N LEU A 76 17.50 -2.01 -4.83
CA LEU A 76 17.04 -1.60 -6.15
C LEU A 76 18.20 -0.93 -6.90
N ILE A 77 19.15 -1.76 -7.33
CA ILE A 77 20.44 -1.31 -7.88
C ILE A 77 20.32 -0.65 -9.26
N ASP A 78 19.28 -0.99 -10.02
CA ASP A 78 19.07 -0.52 -11.39
C ASP A 78 18.11 0.68 -11.45
N LEU A 79 17.75 1.26 -10.30
CA LEU A 79 16.74 2.32 -10.22
C LEU A 79 17.22 3.60 -10.92
N THR A 80 16.51 4.00 -11.96
CA THR A 80 16.80 5.21 -12.77
C THR A 80 15.79 6.32 -12.54
N PHE A 81 14.57 5.98 -12.09
CA PHE A 81 13.52 6.92 -11.77
C PHE A 81 12.83 6.56 -10.43
N LEU A 82 12.67 7.57 -9.57
CA LEU A 82 12.03 7.47 -8.27
C LEU A 82 11.09 8.66 -8.04
N ASP A 83 9.81 8.38 -7.80
CA ASP A 83 8.87 9.40 -7.33
C ASP A 83 8.47 9.16 -5.87
N LEU A 84 8.72 10.16 -5.02
CA LEU A 84 8.40 10.19 -3.59
C LEU A 84 7.44 11.33 -3.22
N THR A 85 6.69 11.87 -4.20
CA THR A 85 5.81 13.02 -4.00
C THR A 85 4.86 12.79 -2.81
N ARG A 86 4.81 13.74 -1.86
CA ARG A 86 3.93 13.63 -0.68
C ARG A 86 2.58 14.31 -0.92
N PRO A 87 1.53 13.97 -0.13
CA PRO A 87 0.20 14.58 -0.22
C PRO A 87 0.11 16.11 -0.02
N GLY A 88 1.23 16.82 0.20
CA GLY A 88 1.29 18.27 0.32
C GLY A 88 2.29 18.95 -0.62
N ASP A 89 2.98 18.20 -1.47
CA ASP A 89 4.05 18.72 -2.34
C ASP A 89 3.54 19.08 -3.75
N LEU A 90 2.21 19.04 -3.99
CA LEU A 90 1.66 19.54 -5.25
C LEU A 90 1.92 21.05 -5.37
N PRO A 91 2.42 21.54 -6.51
CA PRO A 91 2.50 22.97 -6.75
C PRO A 91 1.09 23.56 -6.71
N ASP A 92 0.87 24.53 -5.82
CA ASP A 92 -0.30 25.40 -5.80
C ASP A 92 -0.55 25.95 -7.22
N GLY A 93 -1.42 25.31 -8.00
CA GLY A 93 -1.49 25.67 -9.43
C GLY A 93 -2.41 24.87 -10.33
N LYS A 94 -3.10 23.82 -9.87
CA LYS A 94 -4.21 23.21 -10.63
C LYS A 94 -5.39 22.92 -9.73
N SER A 95 -6.08 24.00 -9.33
CA SER A 95 -7.54 23.94 -9.14
C SER A 95 -8.15 23.69 -10.53
N GLY A 96 -8.25 22.41 -10.89
CA GLY A 96 -9.07 21.96 -12.00
C GLY A 96 -10.51 22.09 -11.54
N VAL A 97 -11.19 23.11 -12.05
CA VAL A 97 -12.65 23.23 -12.03
C VAL A 97 -13.24 21.95 -12.62
N GLU A 98 -13.81 21.09 -11.78
CA GLU A 98 -14.75 20.07 -12.22
C GLU A 98 -16.09 20.78 -12.47
N ARG A 99 -16.56 20.71 -13.72
CA ARG A 99 -17.90 21.16 -14.15
C ARG A 99 -18.86 19.99 -14.08
#